data_AF-A0AAV0S8D0-F1
#
_entry.id   AF-A0AAV0S8D0-F1
#
_cell.length_a   1.000
_cell.length_b   1.000
_cell.length_c   1.000
_cell.angle_alpha   90.00
_cell.angle_beta   90.00
_cell.angle_gamma   90.00
#
_symmetry.space_group_name_H-M   'P 1'
#
loop_
_entity.id
_entity.type
_entity.pdbx_description
1 polymer ?
#
loop_
_entity_poly.entity_id
_entity_poly.type
_entity_poly.pdbx_seq_one_letter_code
_entity_poly.pdbx_strand_id
1 'polypeptide(L)'
;MAGNDWINSYLEAILDVGPGLDDAKSSLLLRERGRFSPTRYFVEEVITGFDETDLHRSWVKAQATRSPQERNTRLENMCWRIWNLARQKKQLEGELAQTNAKRHIERERGRREATADMSEDLSEGEKGDAPSDLSTHGDSNRGRLPRINSADAMEAWASQQKGKKLYIVLIRHELNFRLLVFNYYNNACSLHGLIRGESMELGRDSDTGGQVKYVVELARALGSMPGVYRVDLLTRQVSAPDVDWSYGEPTEMLTLTNLEDDEDEMGESSGAYIVRIPFGPKDKYIEKELLWPHIPEFVDGALNHVIQMSKVLGEQVGGGKPVWPVAIHGHYADAGDSAALLSGALNVPMLFTGHSLGRDKLDQLLKQGRLSREEINSTYKIMRRIEAEELALDASEIVITSTRQEIEQQWRLYDGFDPVLERKLRARIRRNVSCYGRFMPRMAVIPPGMEFHHIVPHDGDIEGEAEGNDDHPTSPEPPIWPEIMRFFTNPRKPMILALARADPKKNITTLVKAFGECRPLRELANLV
;
A
#
# COMPACT_ATOMS: atom_id res chain seq x y z
N MET A 1 59.25 7.26 -18.11
CA MET A 1 57.84 7.70 -18.26
C MET A 1 57.25 6.92 -19.41
N ALA A 2 56.24 6.08 -19.16
CA ALA A 2 55.49 5.35 -20.18
C ALA A 2 54.05 5.33 -19.69
N GLY A 3 53.29 6.37 -20.05
CA GLY A 3 52.05 6.72 -19.37
C GLY A 3 50.89 6.77 -20.35
N ASN A 4 49.99 5.79 -20.27
CA ASN A 4 48.62 5.88 -20.79
C ASN A 4 48.43 6.22 -22.28
N ASP A 5 49.45 6.06 -23.14
CA ASP A 5 49.32 6.30 -24.59
C ASP A 5 48.20 5.45 -25.23
N TRP A 6 47.95 4.26 -24.67
CA TRP A 6 46.83 3.39 -25.07
C TRP A 6 45.44 3.99 -24.77
N ILE A 7 45.30 4.87 -23.79
CA ILE A 7 44.05 5.58 -23.47
C ILE A 7 43.82 6.69 -24.51
N ASN A 8 44.87 7.40 -24.91
CA ASN A 8 44.78 8.42 -25.96
C ASN A 8 44.45 7.77 -27.31
N SER A 9 45.12 6.66 -27.66
CA SER A 9 44.81 5.89 -28.88
C SER A 9 43.39 5.29 -28.86
N TYR A 10 42.86 4.92 -27.68
CA TYR A 10 41.48 4.48 -27.52
C TYR A 10 40.46 5.63 -27.67
N LEU A 11 40.78 6.82 -27.17
CA LEU A 11 39.94 8.02 -27.33
C LEU A 11 39.95 8.53 -28.77
N GLU A 12 41.12 8.57 -29.44
CA GLU A 12 41.23 8.91 -30.86
C GLU A 12 40.45 7.93 -31.74
N ALA A 13 40.55 6.62 -31.49
CA ALA A 13 39.79 5.61 -32.23
C ALA A 13 38.26 5.68 -32.06
N ILE A 14 37.77 6.36 -31.01
CA ILE A 14 36.34 6.66 -30.82
C ILE A 14 35.95 7.97 -31.51
N LEU A 15 36.82 8.99 -31.45
CA LEU A 15 36.60 10.30 -32.05
C LEU A 15 36.70 10.28 -33.59
N ASP A 16 37.59 9.46 -34.16
CA ASP A 16 37.81 9.30 -35.62
C ASP A 16 36.65 8.58 -36.34
N VAL A 17 35.59 8.17 -35.62
CA VAL A 17 34.41 7.49 -36.17
C VAL A 17 33.16 8.40 -36.14
N GLY A 18 33.26 9.62 -35.59
CA GLY A 18 32.17 10.60 -35.56
C GLY A 18 32.25 11.66 -36.67
N PRO A 19 31.11 12.20 -37.15
CA PRO A 19 31.10 13.43 -37.94
C PRO A 19 31.45 14.65 -37.09
N GLY A 20 31.69 15.79 -37.75
CA GLY A 20 32.35 16.97 -37.16
C GLY A 20 31.74 17.53 -35.87
N LEU A 21 32.64 18.10 -35.06
CA LEU A 21 32.37 18.80 -33.80
C LEU A 21 31.36 19.95 -33.95
N ASP A 22 30.11 19.71 -33.58
CA ASP A 22 29.16 20.79 -33.25
C ASP A 22 28.03 20.29 -32.30
N ASP A 23 28.41 19.72 -31.15
CA ASP A 23 27.49 19.66 -30.00
C ASP A 23 28.23 19.57 -28.64
N ALA A 24 28.97 20.63 -28.30
CA ALA A 24 29.74 20.75 -27.06
C ALA A 24 28.86 21.04 -25.82
N LYS A 25 27.81 20.23 -25.57
CA LYS A 25 26.85 20.43 -24.46
C LYS A 25 26.55 19.22 -23.56
N SER A 26 26.93 18.00 -23.94
CA SER A 26 26.69 16.80 -23.12
C SER A 26 27.71 16.60 -21.98
N SER A 27 28.94 17.12 -22.11
CA SER A 27 30.05 16.79 -21.21
C SER A 27 30.09 17.52 -19.85
N LEU A 28 29.10 18.36 -19.53
CA LEU A 28 29.09 19.18 -18.31
C LEU A 28 28.16 18.70 -17.18
N LEU A 29 27.23 17.78 -17.43
CA LEU A 29 26.19 17.42 -16.45
C LEU A 29 26.57 16.33 -15.42
N LEU A 30 27.83 15.86 -15.42
CA LEU A 30 28.34 14.85 -14.47
C LEU A 30 29.39 15.39 -13.49
N ARG A 31 29.48 16.72 -13.33
CA ARG A 31 30.37 17.39 -12.36
C ARG A 31 29.68 18.09 -11.18
N GLU A 32 28.50 17.62 -10.78
CA GLU A 32 27.96 17.92 -9.44
C GLU A 32 28.00 16.68 -8.50
N ARG A 33 28.57 16.88 -7.31
CA ARG A 33 28.50 15.98 -6.13
C ARG A 33 29.17 14.59 -6.23
N GLY A 34 30.43 14.57 -6.66
CA GLY A 34 31.49 13.97 -5.82
C GLY A 34 31.69 12.46 -5.76
N ARG A 35 30.99 11.62 -6.55
CA ARG A 35 31.39 10.22 -6.76
C ARG A 35 31.22 9.80 -8.23
N PHE A 36 32.30 9.89 -9.00
CA PHE A 36 32.40 9.24 -10.30
C PHE A 36 32.33 7.71 -10.10
N SER A 37 31.32 7.06 -10.67
CA SER A 37 31.21 5.61 -10.72
C SER A 37 31.59 5.16 -12.13
N PRO A 38 32.78 4.54 -12.34
CA PRO A 38 33.20 4.09 -13.67
C PRO A 38 32.19 3.12 -14.29
N THR A 39 31.60 2.25 -13.49
CA THR A 39 30.55 1.30 -13.91
C THR A 39 29.30 2.02 -14.42
N ARG A 40 28.89 3.10 -13.74
CA ARG A 40 27.69 3.86 -14.14
C ARG A 40 27.93 4.64 -15.42
N TYR A 41 29.05 5.36 -15.51
CA TYR A 41 29.49 6.05 -16.72
C TYR A 41 29.58 5.09 -17.92
N PHE A 42 30.17 3.90 -17.73
CA PHE A 42 30.29 2.90 -18.79
C PHE A 42 28.94 2.33 -19.24
N VAL A 43 27.99 2.12 -18.33
CA VAL A 43 26.64 1.65 -18.70
C VAL A 43 25.84 2.75 -19.40
N GLU A 44 25.84 3.97 -18.86
CA GLU A 44 25.04 5.09 -19.38
C GLU A 44 25.64 5.64 -20.71
N GLU A 45 26.94 5.98 -20.76
CA GLU A 45 27.56 6.60 -21.95
C GLU A 45 28.01 5.57 -23.01
N VAL A 46 28.61 4.44 -22.62
CA VAL A 46 29.24 3.51 -23.58
C VAL A 46 28.29 2.40 -24.05
N ILE A 47 27.54 1.78 -23.14
CA ILE A 47 26.58 0.71 -23.48
C ILE A 47 25.24 1.25 -23.97
N THR A 48 24.87 2.49 -23.59
CA THR A 48 23.56 3.08 -23.96
C THR A 48 23.69 4.25 -24.94
N GLY A 49 24.84 4.93 -25.02
CA GLY A 49 25.07 6.07 -25.94
C GLY A 49 25.49 5.71 -27.37
N PHE A 50 25.96 4.48 -27.62
CA PHE A 50 26.40 4.01 -28.94
C PHE A 50 25.49 2.90 -29.47
N ASP A 51 25.23 2.88 -30.79
CA ASP A 51 24.46 1.79 -31.41
C ASP A 51 25.26 0.47 -31.43
N GLU A 52 24.53 -0.64 -31.36
CA GLU A 52 25.07 -2.00 -31.45
C GLU A 52 25.92 -2.20 -32.71
N THR A 53 25.54 -1.56 -33.84
CA THR A 53 26.30 -1.71 -35.08
C THR A 53 27.65 -0.98 -35.05
N ASP A 54 27.77 0.12 -34.29
CA ASP A 54 29.04 0.81 -34.07
C ASP A 54 29.95 0.05 -33.11
N LEU A 55 29.40 -0.49 -32.02
CA LEU A 55 30.15 -1.34 -31.10
C LEU A 55 30.67 -2.61 -31.81
N HIS A 56 29.86 -3.20 -32.70
CA HIS A 56 30.29 -4.30 -33.56
C HIS A 56 31.39 -3.89 -34.55
N ARG A 57 31.24 -2.75 -35.26
CA ARG A 57 32.28 -2.19 -36.15
C ARG A 57 33.60 -1.98 -35.41
N SER A 58 33.56 -1.47 -34.18
CA SER A 58 34.73 -1.23 -33.34
C SER A 58 35.43 -2.54 -32.92
N TRP A 59 34.68 -3.59 -32.60
CA TRP A 59 35.26 -4.92 -32.37
C TRP A 59 35.92 -5.50 -33.63
N VAL A 60 35.27 -5.42 -34.79
CA VAL A 60 35.82 -5.90 -36.06
C VAL A 60 37.09 -5.13 -36.45
N LYS A 61 37.14 -3.80 -36.27
CA LYS A 61 38.37 -3.01 -36.46
C LYS A 61 39.49 -3.46 -35.51
N ALA A 62 39.20 -3.60 -34.22
CA ALA A 62 40.18 -4.07 -33.23
C ALA A 62 40.74 -5.47 -33.56
N GLN A 63 39.89 -6.38 -34.06
CA GLN A 63 40.28 -7.71 -34.53
C GLN A 63 41.12 -7.67 -35.82
N ALA A 64 40.85 -6.72 -36.74
CA ALA A 64 41.58 -6.57 -37.99
C ALA A 64 43.00 -5.99 -37.83
N THR A 65 43.29 -5.33 -36.70
CA THR A 65 44.57 -4.62 -36.47
C THR A 65 45.70 -5.57 -36.02
N ARG A 66 45.75 -6.79 -36.58
CA ARG A 66 46.73 -7.84 -36.24
C ARG A 66 48.11 -7.56 -36.83
N SER A 67 48.96 -6.85 -36.09
CA SER A 67 50.41 -6.89 -36.33
C SER A 67 51.04 -8.13 -35.63
N PRO A 68 52.10 -8.75 -36.19
CA PRO A 68 52.76 -9.89 -35.53
C PRO A 68 53.54 -9.53 -34.26
N GLN A 69 53.94 -8.27 -34.10
CA GLN A 69 54.84 -7.83 -33.02
C GLN A 69 54.13 -7.32 -31.75
N GLU A 70 52.88 -6.83 -31.81
CA GLU A 70 52.18 -6.32 -30.62
C GLU A 70 50.85 -7.05 -30.37
N ARG A 71 50.88 -8.00 -29.43
CA ARG A 71 49.70 -8.76 -28.99
C ARG A 71 48.74 -7.90 -28.15
N ASN A 72 47.89 -7.10 -28.79
CA ASN A 72 46.83 -6.35 -28.08
C ASN A 72 45.53 -7.18 -27.89
N THR A 73 45.66 -8.44 -27.46
CA THR A 73 44.54 -9.36 -27.20
C THR A 73 43.58 -8.84 -26.12
N ARG A 74 44.02 -7.88 -25.30
CA ARG A 74 43.18 -7.23 -24.28
C ARG A 74 42.12 -6.32 -24.89
N LEU A 75 42.45 -5.59 -25.96
CA LEU A 75 41.52 -4.69 -26.64
C LEU A 75 40.42 -5.47 -27.38
N GLU A 76 40.79 -6.52 -28.13
CA GLU A 76 39.83 -7.41 -28.81
C GLU A 76 38.80 -8.01 -27.82
N ASN A 77 39.29 -8.53 -26.68
CA ASN A 77 38.43 -9.07 -25.62
C ASN A 77 37.55 -8.01 -24.93
N MET A 78 38.01 -6.77 -24.82
CA MET A 78 37.21 -5.67 -24.27
C MET A 78 36.11 -5.23 -25.24
N CYS A 79 36.43 -4.99 -26.51
CA CYS A 79 35.44 -4.62 -27.52
C CYS A 79 34.38 -5.72 -27.69
N TRP A 80 34.79 -7.00 -27.70
CA TRP A 80 33.86 -8.13 -27.73
C TRP A 80 32.93 -8.15 -26.51
N ARG A 81 33.46 -7.96 -25.29
CA ARG A 81 32.66 -7.90 -24.06
C ARG A 81 31.66 -6.74 -24.07
N ILE A 82 32.05 -5.56 -24.55
CA ILE A 82 31.18 -4.38 -24.65
C ILE A 82 30.03 -4.66 -25.61
N TRP A 83 30.33 -5.10 -26.83
CA TRP A 83 29.32 -5.44 -27.82
C TRP A 83 28.38 -6.54 -27.32
N ASN A 84 28.92 -7.61 -26.72
CA ASN A 84 28.11 -8.71 -26.19
C ASN A 84 27.19 -8.26 -25.03
N LEU A 85 27.65 -7.38 -24.13
CA LEU A 85 26.81 -6.82 -23.06
C LEU A 85 25.72 -5.89 -23.60
N ALA A 86 26.03 -5.03 -24.57
CA ALA A 86 25.04 -4.17 -25.23
C ALA A 86 23.97 -4.99 -25.95
N ARG A 87 24.38 -6.03 -26.69
CA ARG A 87 23.50 -6.98 -27.35
C ARG A 87 22.62 -7.75 -26.36
N GLN A 88 23.17 -8.25 -25.25
CA GLN A 88 22.40 -8.95 -24.21
C GLN A 88 21.36 -8.02 -23.56
N LYS A 89 21.74 -6.77 -23.26
CA LYS A 89 20.80 -5.75 -22.75
C LYS A 89 19.65 -5.51 -23.72
N LYS A 90 19.95 -5.26 -25.00
CA LYS A 90 18.96 -5.02 -26.06
C LYS A 90 18.05 -6.23 -26.30
N GLN A 91 18.59 -7.45 -26.16
CA GLN A 91 17.79 -8.68 -26.22
C GLN A 91 16.80 -8.76 -25.04
N LEU A 92 17.26 -8.52 -23.80
CA LEU A 92 16.40 -8.51 -22.61
C LEU A 92 15.33 -7.40 -22.67
N GLU A 93 15.67 -6.22 -23.17
CA GLU A 93 14.73 -5.13 -23.42
C GLU A 93 13.68 -5.53 -24.48
N GLY A 94 14.11 -6.24 -25.53
CA GLY A 94 13.23 -6.81 -26.56
C GLY A 94 12.28 -7.89 -26.00
N GLU A 95 12.79 -8.84 -25.20
CA GLU A 95 12.00 -9.89 -24.55
C GLU A 95 10.97 -9.31 -23.55
N LEU A 96 11.37 -8.28 -22.78
CA LEU A 96 10.49 -7.55 -21.88
C LEU A 96 9.41 -6.76 -22.65
N ALA A 97 9.77 -6.08 -23.73
CA ALA A 97 8.84 -5.36 -24.60
C ALA A 97 7.85 -6.32 -25.28
N GLN A 98 8.31 -7.46 -25.79
CA GLN A 98 7.44 -8.51 -26.35
C GLN A 98 6.49 -9.09 -25.31
N THR A 99 6.96 -9.35 -24.09
CA THR A 99 6.14 -9.86 -22.98
C THR A 99 5.04 -8.86 -22.60
N ASN A 100 5.39 -7.58 -22.50
CA ASN A 100 4.44 -6.50 -22.22
C ASN A 100 3.45 -6.28 -23.38
N ALA A 101 3.92 -6.33 -24.62
CA ALA A 101 3.06 -6.25 -25.81
C ALA A 101 2.09 -7.44 -25.90
N LYS A 102 2.56 -8.66 -25.63
CA LYS A 102 1.72 -9.86 -25.58
C LYS A 102 0.63 -9.74 -24.52
N ARG A 103 0.97 -9.33 -23.29
CA ARG A 103 -0.01 -9.06 -22.22
C ARG A 103 -1.00 -7.95 -22.59
N HIS A 104 -0.55 -6.90 -23.27
CA HIS A 104 -1.42 -5.84 -23.77
C HIS A 104 -2.38 -6.36 -24.85
N ILE A 105 -1.89 -7.20 -25.78
CA ILE A 105 -2.72 -7.85 -26.80
C ILE A 105 -3.72 -8.82 -26.17
N GLU A 106 -3.33 -9.62 -25.18
CA GLU A 106 -4.24 -10.52 -24.46
C GLU A 106 -5.33 -9.75 -23.71
N ARG A 107 -4.99 -8.62 -23.05
CA ARG A 107 -5.95 -7.72 -22.40
C ARG A 107 -6.87 -7.00 -23.40
N GLU A 108 -6.34 -6.49 -24.51
CA GLU A 108 -7.15 -5.89 -25.58
C GLU A 108 -8.01 -6.92 -26.31
N ARG A 109 -7.56 -8.17 -26.45
CA ARG A 109 -8.35 -9.26 -27.01
C ARG A 109 -9.51 -9.60 -26.07
N GLY A 110 -9.25 -9.83 -24.78
CA GLY A 110 -10.29 -10.04 -23.79
C GLY A 110 -11.28 -8.87 -23.69
N ARG A 111 -10.80 -7.63 -23.83
CA ARG A 111 -11.64 -6.42 -23.93
C ARG A 111 -12.50 -6.41 -25.20
N ARG A 112 -11.96 -6.83 -26.34
CA ARG A 112 -12.68 -6.90 -27.63
C ARG A 112 -13.69 -8.03 -27.67
N GLU A 113 -13.32 -9.23 -27.24
CA GLU A 113 -14.23 -10.37 -27.02
C GLU A 113 -15.38 -9.92 -26.09
N ALA A 114 -15.06 -9.37 -24.91
CA ALA A 114 -16.04 -8.78 -23.99
C ALA A 114 -16.83 -7.55 -24.51
N THR A 115 -16.50 -7.02 -25.69
CA THR A 115 -17.26 -5.94 -26.35
C THR A 115 -18.04 -6.47 -27.55
N ALA A 116 -17.53 -7.51 -28.23
CA ALA A 116 -18.17 -8.22 -29.34
C ALA A 116 -19.39 -9.01 -28.83
N ASP A 117 -19.20 -9.84 -27.78
CA ASP A 117 -20.27 -10.54 -27.04
C ASP A 117 -21.41 -9.59 -26.62
N MET A 118 -21.06 -8.32 -26.36
CA MET A 118 -21.97 -7.27 -25.89
C MET A 118 -22.59 -6.43 -27.02
N SER A 119 -22.24 -6.72 -28.28
CA SER A 119 -22.67 -5.98 -29.47
C SER A 119 -23.47 -6.83 -30.46
N GLU A 120 -23.26 -8.15 -30.49
CA GLU A 120 -24.03 -9.07 -31.34
C GLU A 120 -25.53 -9.09 -30.92
N ASP A 121 -25.80 -9.16 -29.61
CA ASP A 121 -27.14 -9.06 -28.99
C ASP A 121 -27.93 -7.77 -29.32
N LEU A 122 -27.28 -6.72 -29.84
CA LEU A 122 -27.94 -5.46 -30.23
C LEU A 122 -28.32 -5.42 -31.73
N SER A 123 -27.92 -6.41 -32.53
CA SER A 123 -28.10 -6.40 -33.99
C SER A 123 -29.27 -7.26 -34.49
N GLU A 124 -29.73 -8.25 -33.72
CA GLU A 124 -30.82 -9.15 -34.13
C GLU A 124 -32.23 -8.66 -33.69
N GLY A 125 -32.32 -7.52 -32.98
CA GLY A 125 -33.57 -7.05 -32.37
C GLY A 125 -34.38 -5.98 -33.14
N GLU A 126 -33.74 -5.13 -33.96
CA GLU A 126 -34.42 -3.97 -34.57
C GLU A 126 -34.95 -4.23 -35.99
N LYS A 127 -36.17 -4.77 -36.05
CA LYS A 127 -37.12 -4.54 -37.14
C LYS A 127 -38.47 -4.12 -36.56
N GLY A 128 -38.81 -2.84 -36.63
CA GLY A 128 -40.12 -2.34 -36.20
C GLY A 128 -40.20 -0.83 -35.97
N ASP A 129 -40.41 -0.11 -37.07
CA ASP A 129 -41.16 1.16 -37.18
C ASP A 129 -40.76 2.42 -36.37
N ALA A 130 -40.54 3.49 -37.14
CA ALA A 130 -40.69 4.89 -36.77
C ALA A 130 -41.46 5.60 -37.92
N PRO A 131 -41.96 6.86 -37.80
CA PRO A 131 -41.98 7.74 -36.63
C PRO A 131 -43.36 8.39 -36.36
N SER A 132 -43.49 9.13 -35.23
CA SER A 132 -44.38 10.30 -35.16
C SER A 132 -43.85 11.34 -34.17
N ASP A 133 -43.52 12.53 -34.68
CA ASP A 133 -42.93 13.65 -33.93
C ASP A 133 -43.91 14.43 -33.03
N LEU A 134 -43.34 15.41 -32.29
CA LEU A 134 -43.95 16.60 -31.68
C LEU A 134 -44.52 16.49 -30.27
N SER A 135 -43.75 16.94 -29.28
CA SER A 135 -43.98 18.30 -28.74
C SER A 135 -42.75 18.85 -28.01
N THR A 136 -42.70 20.18 -27.85
CA THR A 136 -41.49 20.98 -27.61
C THR A 136 -41.34 21.52 -26.19
N HIS A 137 -40.08 21.64 -25.75
CA HIS A 137 -39.55 22.56 -24.74
C HIS A 137 -40.26 22.71 -23.37
N GLY A 138 -39.61 22.18 -22.33
CA GLY A 138 -39.72 22.61 -20.93
C GLY A 138 -38.33 22.73 -20.30
N ASP A 139 -38.16 23.63 -19.34
CA ASP A 139 -36.84 24.20 -18.97
C ASP A 139 -35.78 23.24 -18.43
N SER A 140 -34.53 23.55 -18.78
CA SER A 140 -33.31 22.86 -18.36
C SER A 140 -32.88 23.21 -16.92
N ASN A 141 -33.73 22.89 -15.94
CA ASN A 141 -33.36 23.06 -14.54
C ASN A 141 -32.39 21.93 -14.11
N ARG A 142 -31.09 22.13 -14.34
CA ARG A 142 -30.02 21.30 -13.77
C ARG A 142 -29.98 21.48 -12.25
N GLY A 143 -30.90 20.81 -11.56
CA GLY A 143 -30.89 20.69 -10.11
C GLY A 143 -29.55 20.13 -9.66
N ARG A 144 -28.74 20.95 -8.99
CA ARG A 144 -27.62 20.46 -8.21
C ARG A 144 -28.21 19.52 -7.17
N LEU A 145 -27.86 18.23 -7.24
CA LEU A 145 -28.18 17.28 -6.19
C LEU A 145 -27.71 17.89 -4.85
N PRO A 146 -28.56 17.96 -3.81
CA PRO A 146 -28.14 18.46 -2.52
C PRO A 146 -27.00 17.57 -2.03
N ARG A 147 -25.91 18.21 -1.61
CA ARG A 147 -24.74 17.54 -1.07
C ARG A 147 -25.10 17.11 0.35
N ILE A 148 -25.72 15.94 0.47
CA ILE A 148 -26.16 15.35 1.75
C ILE A 148 -25.00 15.46 2.74
N ASN A 149 -25.24 16.14 3.87
CA ASN A 149 -24.25 16.27 4.92
C ASN A 149 -24.02 14.89 5.56
N SER A 150 -22.84 14.64 6.12
CA SER A 150 -22.58 13.36 6.80
C SER A 150 -23.51 13.16 8.00
N ALA A 151 -23.87 14.24 8.69
CA ALA A 151 -24.89 14.24 9.75
C ALA A 151 -26.26 13.79 9.22
N ASP A 152 -26.83 14.48 8.22
CA ASP A 152 -28.13 14.12 7.62
C ASP A 152 -28.16 12.68 7.09
N ALA A 153 -27.04 12.20 6.54
CA ALA A 153 -26.89 10.82 6.07
C ALA A 153 -26.88 9.82 7.23
N MET A 154 -26.23 10.15 8.36
CA MET A 154 -26.22 9.34 9.57
C MET A 154 -27.57 9.34 10.27
N GLU A 155 -28.27 10.48 10.35
CA GLU A 155 -29.61 10.59 10.94
C GLU A 155 -30.66 9.82 10.12
N ALA A 156 -30.61 9.93 8.78
CA ALA A 156 -31.46 9.15 7.88
C ALA A 156 -31.15 7.64 7.97
N TRP A 157 -29.88 7.27 8.10
CA TRP A 157 -29.47 5.87 8.27
C TRP A 157 -29.89 5.32 9.64
N ALA A 158 -29.66 6.04 10.74
CA ALA A 158 -30.09 5.67 12.08
C ALA A 158 -31.62 5.51 12.15
N SER A 159 -32.37 6.41 11.50
CA SER A 159 -33.82 6.30 11.33
C SER A 159 -34.24 5.04 10.54
N GLN A 160 -33.48 4.65 9.52
CA GLN A 160 -33.73 3.45 8.70
C GLN A 160 -33.25 2.13 9.36
N GLN A 161 -32.32 2.21 10.31
CA GLN A 161 -31.85 1.08 11.11
C GLN A 161 -32.51 0.98 12.49
N LYS A 162 -33.40 1.91 12.86
CA LYS A 162 -34.07 1.93 14.18
C LYS A 162 -34.76 0.58 14.47
N GLY A 163 -34.26 -0.14 15.47
CA GLY A 163 -34.73 -1.48 15.85
C GLY A 163 -34.00 -2.67 15.21
N LYS A 164 -33.02 -2.46 14.32
CA LYS A 164 -32.10 -3.51 13.85
C LYS A 164 -30.84 -3.53 14.72
N LYS A 165 -30.30 -4.73 14.90
CA LYS A 165 -29.16 -5.03 15.76
C LYS A 165 -28.10 -5.77 14.94
N LEU A 166 -27.20 -5.02 14.33
CA LEU A 166 -26.23 -5.52 13.34
C LEU A 166 -25.00 -6.11 14.04
N TYR A 167 -24.52 -7.26 13.57
CA TYR A 167 -23.26 -7.87 13.99
C TYR A 167 -22.23 -7.71 12.87
N ILE A 168 -21.05 -7.16 13.18
CA ILE A 168 -19.96 -6.95 12.21
C ILE A 168 -18.72 -7.71 12.67
N VAL A 169 -18.03 -8.36 11.74
CA VAL A 169 -16.74 -9.02 12.00
C VAL A 169 -15.65 -8.30 11.20
N LEU A 170 -14.64 -7.80 11.89
CA LEU A 170 -13.41 -7.29 11.30
C LEU A 170 -12.33 -8.34 11.47
N ILE A 171 -11.57 -8.63 10.42
CA ILE A 171 -10.47 -9.61 10.48
C ILE A 171 -9.17 -8.87 10.26
N ARG A 172 -8.22 -9.05 11.19
CA ARG A 172 -6.91 -8.43 11.11
C ARG A 172 -5.74 -9.37 11.32
N HIS A 173 -4.86 -9.33 10.34
CA HIS A 173 -3.45 -9.67 10.42
C HIS A 173 -2.63 -8.50 9.87
N GLU A 174 -1.55 -8.09 10.55
CA GLU A 174 -0.74 -6.93 10.14
C GLU A 174 0.68 -7.30 9.74
N LEU A 175 1.18 -6.62 8.69
CA LEU A 175 2.55 -6.72 8.23
C LEU A 175 3.09 -5.42 7.59
N ASN A 176 4.33 -5.06 7.91
CA ASN A 176 5.15 -4.09 7.17
C ASN A 176 6.67 -4.38 7.27
N PHE A 177 7.51 -3.51 6.71
CA PHE A 177 8.77 -3.94 6.06
C PHE A 177 10.08 -3.59 6.80
N ARG A 178 11.11 -4.42 6.57
CA ARG A 178 12.50 -4.24 7.02
C ARG A 178 13.43 -4.37 5.81
N LEU A 179 14.33 -3.41 5.60
CA LEU A 179 15.38 -3.50 4.57
C LEU A 179 16.76 -3.37 5.24
N LEU A 180 17.59 -4.41 5.10
CA LEU A 180 18.93 -4.51 5.68
C LEU A 180 19.86 -3.37 5.24
N VAL A 181 20.25 -2.49 6.17
CA VAL A 181 21.66 -2.09 6.43
C VAL A 181 21.78 -1.63 7.89
N PHE A 182 22.21 -2.51 8.79
CA PHE A 182 23.33 -2.28 9.72
C PHE A 182 23.52 -3.55 10.58
N ASN A 183 24.68 -4.19 10.44
CA ASN A 183 25.14 -5.15 11.44
C ASN A 183 25.55 -4.36 12.69
N TYR A 184 24.82 -4.51 13.79
CA TYR A 184 25.29 -4.83 15.15
C TYR A 184 24.08 -4.76 16.11
N TYR A 185 24.10 -5.60 17.14
CA TYR A 185 23.03 -5.93 18.09
C TYR A 185 21.91 -6.85 17.59
N ASN A 186 21.94 -8.06 18.15
CA ASN A 186 20.86 -9.05 18.10
C ASN A 186 19.64 -8.55 18.91
N ASN A 187 18.45 -8.69 18.33
CA ASN A 187 17.32 -9.41 18.93
C ASN A 187 16.21 -9.60 17.88
N ALA A 188 15.40 -10.64 18.06
CA ALA A 188 14.40 -11.09 17.08
C ALA A 188 13.08 -10.30 17.17
N CYS A 189 12.35 -10.20 16.05
CA CYS A 189 10.95 -9.74 15.92
C CYS A 189 10.35 -10.37 14.65
N SER A 190 9.18 -11.02 14.76
CA SER A 190 8.59 -12.05 13.87
C SER A 190 7.02 -12.28 14.00
N LEU A 191 6.17 -11.94 12.97
CA LEU A 191 4.65 -11.81 12.76
C LEU A 191 3.83 -11.43 13.95
N HIS A 192 3.06 -10.40 13.67
CA HIS A 192 3.08 -9.28 14.56
C HIS A 192 1.93 -8.34 14.19
N GLY A 193 1.94 -7.15 14.78
CA GLY A 193 0.72 -6.46 15.17
C GLY A 193 0.39 -6.94 16.57
N LEU A 194 1.04 -6.34 17.56
CA LEU A 194 0.64 -6.45 18.96
C LEU A 194 -0.66 -5.64 19.14
N ILE A 195 -1.79 -6.28 18.82
CA ILE A 195 -3.12 -5.65 18.92
C ILE A 195 -3.63 -5.75 20.36
N ARG A 196 -3.77 -4.58 20.98
CA ARG A 196 -4.51 -4.32 22.22
C ARG A 196 -5.22 -2.96 22.07
N GLY A 197 -6.28 -2.74 22.83
CA GLY A 197 -7.10 -1.54 22.76
C GLY A 197 -6.42 -0.31 23.33
N GLU A 198 -5.68 -0.47 24.43
CA GLU A 198 -5.03 0.62 25.16
C GLU A 198 -3.50 0.50 25.14
N SER A 199 -2.80 1.63 25.25
CA SER A 199 -1.32 1.69 25.28
C SER A 199 -0.64 0.90 24.14
N MET A 200 -1.19 0.95 22.92
CA MET A 200 -0.66 0.23 21.75
C MET A 200 0.84 0.45 21.55
N GLU A 201 1.60 -0.63 21.33
CA GLU A 201 3.07 -0.60 21.18
C GLU A 201 3.52 -0.16 19.77
N LEU A 202 2.97 0.95 19.30
CA LEU A 202 3.16 1.47 17.96
C LEU A 202 4.65 1.74 17.67
N GLY A 203 5.19 1.05 16.66
CA GLY A 203 6.58 1.18 16.25
C GLY A 203 7.57 0.27 16.98
N ARG A 204 7.13 -0.60 17.92
CA ARG A 204 7.98 -1.63 18.54
C ARG A 204 8.71 -2.47 17.50
N ASP A 205 8.00 -2.83 16.44
CA ASP A 205 8.46 -3.76 15.41
C ASP A 205 7.95 -3.34 14.01
N SER A 206 8.21 -4.17 13.00
CA SER A 206 7.87 -3.88 11.61
C SER A 206 6.37 -3.92 11.28
N ASP A 207 5.55 -4.45 12.17
CA ASP A 207 4.16 -4.87 11.93
C ASP A 207 3.19 -4.36 13.02
N THR A 208 3.68 -3.81 14.12
CA THR A 208 2.87 -3.01 15.05
C THR A 208 2.92 -1.55 14.61
N GLY A 209 2.05 -1.16 13.68
CA GLY A 209 2.06 0.15 13.02
C GLY A 209 0.72 0.87 12.97
N GLY A 210 0.64 1.90 12.11
CA GLY A 210 -0.57 2.74 11.99
C GLY A 210 -1.81 1.99 11.47
N GLN A 211 -1.67 0.79 10.93
CA GLN A 211 -2.82 -0.02 10.54
C GLN A 211 -3.46 -0.73 11.77
N VAL A 212 -2.70 -0.98 12.86
CA VAL A 212 -3.24 -1.46 14.15
C VAL A 212 -4.15 -0.38 14.72
N LYS A 213 -3.63 0.85 14.80
CA LYS A 213 -4.39 2.02 15.24
C LYS A 213 -5.66 2.20 14.40
N TYR A 214 -5.54 2.16 13.06
CA TYR A 214 -6.69 2.23 12.14
C TYR A 214 -7.79 1.20 12.47
N VAL A 215 -7.46 -0.09 12.66
CA VAL A 215 -8.51 -1.11 12.86
C VAL A 215 -9.11 -1.08 14.26
N VAL A 216 -8.35 -0.68 15.28
CA VAL A 216 -8.86 -0.51 16.65
C VAL A 216 -9.77 0.72 16.72
N GLU A 217 -9.38 1.84 16.10
CA GLU A 217 -10.24 3.03 15.96
C GLU A 217 -11.50 2.72 15.12
N LEU A 218 -11.37 1.99 14.01
CA LEU A 218 -12.51 1.55 13.19
C LEU A 218 -13.46 0.65 13.99
N ALA A 219 -12.93 -0.29 14.78
CA ALA A 219 -13.74 -1.17 15.62
C ALA A 219 -14.51 -0.38 16.69
N ARG A 220 -13.86 0.57 17.38
CA ARG A 220 -14.51 1.50 18.32
C ARG A 220 -15.61 2.30 17.63
N ALA A 221 -15.27 2.99 16.53
CA ALA A 221 -16.20 3.85 15.80
C ALA A 221 -17.44 3.08 15.31
N LEU A 222 -17.26 1.88 14.74
CA LEU A 222 -18.36 1.00 14.35
C LEU A 222 -19.17 0.52 15.56
N GLY A 223 -18.52 0.23 16.69
CA GLY A 223 -19.19 -0.17 17.94
C GLY A 223 -20.08 0.93 18.54
N SER A 224 -19.77 2.19 18.28
CA SER A 224 -20.59 3.36 18.64
C SER A 224 -21.72 3.68 17.65
N MET A 225 -21.75 3.08 16.45
CA MET A 225 -22.75 3.46 15.44
C MET A 225 -24.17 2.98 15.82
N PRO A 226 -25.21 3.85 15.78
CA PRO A 226 -26.58 3.46 16.10
C PRO A 226 -27.07 2.24 15.32
N GLY A 227 -27.54 1.20 16.02
CA GLY A 227 -28.01 -0.04 15.40
C GLY A 227 -26.92 -1.05 15.04
N VAL A 228 -25.62 -0.72 15.19
CA VAL A 228 -24.59 -1.75 15.37
C VAL A 228 -24.70 -2.28 16.79
N TYR A 229 -24.91 -3.59 16.92
CA TYR A 229 -25.01 -4.27 18.21
C TYR A 229 -23.66 -4.82 18.66
N ARG A 230 -22.83 -5.33 17.76
CA ARG A 230 -21.52 -5.91 18.13
C ARG A 230 -20.51 -5.79 17.00
N VAL A 231 -19.26 -5.51 17.36
CA VAL A 231 -18.10 -5.58 16.46
C VAL A 231 -17.04 -6.51 17.05
N ASP A 232 -16.67 -7.56 16.32
CA ASP A 232 -15.56 -8.45 16.70
C ASP A 232 -14.36 -8.24 15.78
N LEU A 233 -13.24 -7.76 16.34
CA LEU A 233 -11.93 -7.64 15.69
C LEU A 233 -11.11 -8.91 15.95
N LEU A 234 -11.13 -9.83 14.99
CA LEU A 234 -10.43 -11.11 15.06
C LEU A 234 -8.94 -10.93 14.77
N THR A 235 -8.09 -11.50 15.62
CA THR A 235 -6.62 -11.52 15.46
C THR A 235 -6.01 -12.77 16.10
N ARG A 236 -4.67 -12.91 16.10
CA ARG A 236 -3.96 -14.05 16.69
C ARG A 236 -3.79 -13.93 18.21
N GLN A 237 -3.99 -15.04 18.93
CA GLN A 237 -3.57 -15.18 20.33
C GLN A 237 -2.06 -15.46 20.42
N VAL A 238 -1.33 -14.68 21.23
CA VAL A 238 0.12 -14.83 21.40
C VAL A 238 0.45 -14.88 22.89
N SER A 239 1.02 -16.01 23.34
CA SER A 239 1.38 -16.26 24.74
C SER A 239 2.89 -16.45 24.89
N ALA A 240 3.66 -15.68 24.12
CA ALA A 240 5.11 -15.76 24.12
C ALA A 240 5.71 -14.97 25.32
N PRO A 241 6.82 -15.43 25.93
CA PRO A 241 7.36 -14.82 27.15
C PRO A 241 8.05 -13.46 26.93
N ASP A 242 8.24 -13.05 25.67
CA ASP A 242 8.87 -11.79 25.24
C ASP A 242 7.85 -10.69 24.86
N VAL A 243 6.55 -11.00 24.92
CA VAL A 243 5.45 -10.04 24.74
C VAL A 243 4.65 -9.87 26.04
N ASP A 244 3.84 -8.82 26.11
CA ASP A 244 2.95 -8.62 27.27
C ASP A 244 1.91 -9.74 27.39
N TRP A 245 1.60 -10.15 28.61
CA TRP A 245 0.67 -11.25 28.88
C TRP A 245 -0.75 -10.97 28.35
N SER A 246 -1.14 -9.69 28.22
CA SER A 246 -2.43 -9.28 27.67
C SER A 246 -2.69 -9.74 26.23
N TYR A 247 -1.65 -9.99 25.42
CA TYR A 247 -1.81 -10.58 24.07
C TYR A 247 -2.19 -12.07 24.11
N GLY A 248 -2.06 -12.70 25.28
CA GLY A 248 -2.57 -14.04 25.57
C GLY A 248 -4.05 -14.06 25.95
N GLU A 249 -4.64 -12.94 26.34
CA GLU A 249 -6.06 -12.90 26.75
C GLU A 249 -6.97 -13.12 25.53
N PRO A 250 -7.89 -14.12 25.57
CA PRO A 250 -8.68 -14.53 24.41
C PRO A 250 -9.68 -13.47 23.94
N THR A 251 -10.06 -12.53 24.82
CA THR A 251 -10.98 -11.44 24.49
C THR A 251 -10.65 -10.20 25.31
N GLU A 252 -10.70 -9.04 24.67
CA GLU A 252 -10.54 -7.72 25.30
C GLU A 252 -11.66 -6.81 24.78
N MET A 253 -12.36 -6.12 25.68
CA MET A 253 -13.40 -5.17 25.29
C MET A 253 -12.75 -3.82 24.93
N LEU A 254 -13.11 -3.27 23.79
CA LEU A 254 -12.70 -1.93 23.38
C LEU A 254 -13.63 -0.92 24.04
N THR A 255 -13.16 -0.34 25.15
CA THR A 255 -13.74 0.83 25.79
C THR A 255 -13.91 1.98 24.80
N LEU A 256 -15.05 2.67 24.88
CA LEU A 256 -15.33 3.90 24.16
C LEU A 256 -14.83 5.08 25.00
N THR A 257 -14.08 5.99 24.39
CA THR A 257 -13.36 7.08 25.09
C THR A 257 -14.29 8.20 25.61
N ASN A 258 -15.59 8.16 25.28
CA ASN A 258 -16.61 9.15 25.64
C ASN A 258 -17.80 8.46 26.33
N LEU A 259 -17.77 8.33 27.66
CA LEU A 259 -18.85 7.70 28.44
C LEU A 259 -19.57 8.63 29.43
N GLU A 260 -19.24 9.93 29.44
CA GLU A 260 -19.75 10.84 30.49
C GLU A 260 -20.87 11.81 30.04
N ASP A 261 -21.07 12.09 28.74
CA ASP A 261 -21.94 13.21 28.30
C ASP A 261 -23.15 12.88 27.37
N ASP A 262 -23.23 11.72 26.70
CA ASP A 262 -24.31 11.41 25.72
C ASP A 262 -24.93 10.00 25.89
N GLU A 263 -25.68 9.77 26.97
CA GLU A 263 -26.48 8.52 27.11
C GLU A 263 -27.69 8.46 26.17
N ASP A 264 -28.20 9.61 25.68
CA ASP A 264 -29.47 9.68 24.91
C ASP A 264 -29.33 9.35 23.41
N GLU A 265 -28.13 9.44 22.81
CA GLU A 265 -27.90 9.07 21.40
C GLU A 265 -27.27 7.67 21.21
N MET A 266 -26.74 7.07 22.29
CA MET A 266 -26.07 5.77 22.21
C MET A 266 -27.10 4.64 22.11
N GLY A 267 -27.19 4.01 20.94
CA GLY A 267 -28.07 2.85 20.73
C GLY A 267 -27.71 1.65 21.61
N GLU A 268 -28.59 0.63 21.66
CA GLU A 268 -28.43 -0.62 22.42
C GLU A 268 -27.25 -1.49 21.93
N SER A 269 -26.01 -1.00 22.00
CA SER A 269 -24.80 -1.68 21.55
C SER A 269 -24.16 -2.51 22.66
N SER A 270 -23.76 -3.75 22.33
CA SER A 270 -22.84 -4.57 23.12
C SER A 270 -21.38 -4.11 22.96
N GLY A 271 -21.09 -3.14 22.09
CA GLY A 271 -19.76 -2.57 21.89
C GLY A 271 -18.86 -3.37 20.97
N ALA A 272 -17.56 -3.06 21.02
CA ALA A 272 -16.52 -3.66 20.18
C ALA A 272 -15.53 -4.48 21.02
N TYR A 273 -14.99 -5.56 20.44
CA TYR A 273 -14.08 -6.48 21.12
C TYR A 273 -12.91 -6.87 20.22
N ILE A 274 -11.71 -6.96 20.79
CA ILE A 274 -10.63 -7.76 20.20
C ILE A 274 -10.86 -9.21 20.62
N VAL A 275 -10.89 -10.12 19.65
CA VAL A 275 -11.01 -11.57 19.87
C VAL A 275 -9.75 -12.24 19.33
N ARG A 276 -9.03 -12.93 20.22
CA ARG A 276 -7.74 -13.54 19.91
C ARG A 276 -7.90 -15.03 19.65
N ILE A 277 -7.89 -15.41 18.38
CA ILE A 277 -8.01 -16.79 17.92
C ILE A 277 -6.65 -17.52 18.13
N PRO A 278 -6.62 -18.65 18.84
CA PRO A 278 -5.43 -19.48 18.95
C PRO A 278 -5.12 -20.21 17.66
N PHE A 279 -3.94 -19.96 17.08
CA PHE A 279 -3.45 -20.77 15.96
C PHE A 279 -1.93 -20.65 15.77
N GLY A 280 -1.33 -21.71 15.24
CA GLY A 280 0.12 -21.93 15.21
C GLY A 280 0.73 -22.07 16.62
N PRO A 281 2.07 -22.18 16.73
CA PRO A 281 2.78 -22.16 18.00
C PRO A 281 2.38 -20.96 18.87
N LYS A 282 1.81 -21.19 20.06
CA LYS A 282 1.34 -20.12 20.97
C LYS A 282 2.44 -19.50 21.83
N ASP A 283 3.46 -20.30 22.14
CA ASP A 283 4.62 -19.98 22.96
C ASP A 283 5.61 -19.04 22.26
N LYS A 284 5.39 -18.73 20.97
CA LYS A 284 6.31 -17.98 20.12
C LYS A 284 5.61 -17.02 19.18
N TYR A 285 6.24 -15.87 19.01
CA TYR A 285 6.09 -15.04 17.82
C TYR A 285 6.82 -15.68 16.59
N ILE A 286 6.33 -15.47 15.37
CA ILE A 286 6.63 -16.20 14.10
C ILE A 286 6.54 -15.21 12.90
N GLU A 287 7.47 -15.06 11.91
CA GLU A 287 7.84 -13.88 11.01
C GLU A 287 6.95 -12.96 10.08
N LYS A 288 6.67 -13.31 8.81
CA LYS A 288 5.69 -12.69 7.85
C LYS A 288 5.34 -13.69 6.78
N GLU A 289 6.41 -14.28 6.31
CA GLU A 289 6.52 -15.31 5.31
C GLU A 289 5.99 -16.66 5.80
N LEU A 290 5.62 -16.74 7.08
CA LEU A 290 5.49 -17.98 7.83
C LEU A 290 4.10 -18.17 8.48
N LEU A 291 3.16 -17.21 8.38
CA LEU A 291 1.77 -17.42 8.81
C LEU A 291 0.93 -18.12 7.74
N TRP A 292 1.30 -18.01 6.46
CA TRP A 292 0.58 -18.62 5.34
C TRP A 292 0.22 -20.11 5.52
N PRO A 293 1.07 -20.98 6.11
CA PRO A 293 0.71 -22.37 6.42
C PRO A 293 -0.35 -22.53 7.52
N HIS A 294 -0.51 -21.51 8.36
CA HIS A 294 -1.40 -21.51 9.54
C HIS A 294 -2.73 -20.79 9.27
N ILE A 295 -2.91 -20.10 8.14
CA ILE A 295 -4.18 -19.42 7.78
C ILE A 295 -5.41 -20.36 7.84
N PRO A 296 -5.37 -21.63 7.39
CA PRO A 296 -6.52 -22.53 7.54
C PRO A 296 -6.91 -22.78 9.00
N GLU A 297 -5.93 -22.91 9.89
CA GLU A 297 -6.14 -23.10 11.34
C GLU A 297 -6.81 -21.86 11.98
N PHE A 298 -6.43 -20.66 11.53
CA PHE A 298 -7.13 -19.42 11.91
C PHE A 298 -8.56 -19.39 11.40
N VAL A 299 -8.80 -19.77 10.14
CA VAL A 299 -10.14 -19.81 9.54
C VAL A 299 -11.05 -20.76 10.30
N ASP A 300 -10.59 -21.97 10.66
CA ASP A 300 -11.37 -22.91 11.48
C ASP A 300 -11.70 -22.33 12.87
N GLY A 301 -10.73 -21.70 13.53
CA GLY A 301 -10.94 -21.06 14.84
C GLY A 301 -11.91 -19.87 14.77
N ALA A 302 -11.76 -19.01 13.77
CA ALA A 302 -12.62 -17.86 13.51
C ALA A 302 -14.05 -18.28 13.13
N LEU A 303 -14.21 -19.33 12.31
CA LEU A 303 -15.50 -19.88 11.93
C LEU A 303 -16.26 -20.39 13.17
N ASN A 304 -15.57 -21.14 14.04
CA ASN A 304 -16.14 -21.62 15.29
C ASN A 304 -16.58 -20.46 16.21
N HIS A 305 -15.75 -19.43 16.36
CA HIS A 305 -16.10 -18.21 17.11
C HIS A 305 -17.36 -17.54 16.54
N VAL A 306 -17.41 -17.30 15.23
CA VAL A 306 -18.54 -16.62 14.58
C VAL A 306 -19.83 -17.44 14.69
N ILE A 307 -19.77 -18.78 14.57
CA ILE A 307 -20.92 -19.67 14.78
C ILE A 307 -21.39 -19.65 16.25
N GLN A 308 -20.47 -19.63 17.21
CA GLN A 308 -20.82 -19.54 18.63
C GLN A 308 -21.47 -18.18 18.95
N MET A 309 -20.87 -17.07 18.50
CA MET A 309 -21.43 -15.74 18.70
C MET A 309 -22.78 -15.57 18.01
N SER A 310 -22.96 -16.12 16.80
CA SER A 310 -24.26 -16.10 16.11
C SER A 310 -25.40 -16.72 16.93
N LYS A 311 -25.11 -17.79 17.70
CA LYS A 311 -26.08 -18.40 18.63
C LYS A 311 -26.33 -17.51 19.86
N VAL A 312 -25.28 -17.02 20.51
CA VAL A 312 -25.37 -16.16 21.71
C VAL A 312 -26.13 -14.87 21.40
N LEU A 313 -25.82 -14.22 20.28
CA LEU A 313 -26.56 -13.06 19.77
C LEU A 313 -27.99 -13.44 19.38
N GLY A 314 -28.21 -14.65 18.89
CA GLY A 314 -29.56 -15.18 18.63
C GLY A 314 -30.44 -15.23 19.88
N GLU A 315 -29.89 -15.64 21.01
CA GLU A 315 -30.58 -15.66 22.30
C GLU A 315 -30.79 -14.24 22.88
N GLN A 316 -29.77 -13.39 22.80
CA GLN A 316 -29.82 -12.02 23.34
C GLN A 316 -30.72 -11.07 22.54
N VAL A 317 -30.64 -11.13 21.20
CA VAL A 317 -31.21 -10.11 20.31
C VAL A 317 -31.90 -10.65 19.06
N GLY A 318 -31.63 -11.90 18.66
CA GLY A 318 -32.25 -12.55 17.50
C GLY A 318 -33.59 -13.24 17.77
N GLY A 319 -34.16 -13.13 18.98
CA GLY A 319 -35.42 -13.78 19.35
C GLY A 319 -35.35 -15.32 19.29
N GLY A 320 -34.21 -15.89 19.64
CA GLY A 320 -33.93 -17.34 19.59
C GLY A 320 -33.47 -17.84 18.21
N LYS A 321 -33.30 -16.97 17.20
CA LYS A 321 -32.76 -17.33 15.88
C LYS A 321 -31.30 -16.86 15.74
N PRO A 322 -30.38 -17.64 15.14
CA PRO A 322 -28.99 -17.22 14.96
C PRO A 322 -28.85 -15.88 14.23
N VAL A 323 -28.00 -15.00 14.76
CA VAL A 323 -27.69 -13.68 14.20
C VAL A 323 -26.32 -13.73 13.53
N TRP A 324 -26.33 -13.93 12.22
CA TRP A 324 -25.11 -13.93 11.41
C TRP A 324 -24.51 -12.52 11.28
N PRO A 325 -23.19 -12.40 11.06
CA PRO A 325 -22.59 -11.13 10.71
C PRO A 325 -23.24 -10.57 9.43
N VAL A 326 -23.47 -9.27 9.38
CA VAL A 326 -23.97 -8.59 8.17
C VAL A 326 -22.86 -8.35 7.15
N ALA A 327 -21.61 -8.40 7.61
CA ALA A 327 -20.41 -8.29 6.80
C ALA A 327 -19.19 -8.89 7.52
N ILE A 328 -18.20 -9.32 6.73
CA ILE A 328 -16.84 -9.66 7.17
C ILE A 328 -15.86 -8.72 6.47
N HIS A 329 -15.08 -7.94 7.21
CA HIS A 329 -14.12 -6.99 6.65
C HIS A 329 -12.67 -7.48 6.82
N GLY A 330 -12.05 -7.92 5.73
CA GLY A 330 -10.62 -8.27 5.71
C GLY A 330 -9.73 -7.03 5.64
N HIS A 331 -8.69 -6.97 6.49
CA HIS A 331 -7.68 -5.90 6.44
C HIS A 331 -6.28 -6.46 6.14
N TYR A 332 -5.73 -6.13 4.97
CA TYR A 332 -4.48 -6.66 4.38
C TYR A 332 -4.58 -8.13 3.92
N ALA A 333 -3.59 -8.57 3.14
CA ALA A 333 -3.63 -9.77 2.30
C ALA A 333 -4.04 -11.09 3.00
N ASP A 334 -3.43 -11.41 4.13
CA ASP A 334 -3.65 -12.62 4.93
C ASP A 334 -5.01 -12.64 5.64
N ALA A 335 -5.46 -11.48 6.14
CA ALA A 335 -6.83 -11.31 6.60
C ALA A 335 -7.85 -11.32 5.45
N GLY A 336 -7.47 -10.85 4.26
CA GLY A 336 -8.29 -10.91 3.05
C GLY A 336 -8.52 -12.36 2.61
N ASP A 337 -7.47 -13.17 2.60
CA ASP A 337 -7.53 -14.62 2.37
C ASP A 337 -8.48 -15.31 3.36
N SER A 338 -8.25 -15.07 4.66
CA SER A 338 -9.11 -15.56 5.74
C SER A 338 -10.57 -15.11 5.58
N ALA A 339 -10.79 -13.84 5.26
CA ALA A 339 -12.12 -13.25 5.08
C ALA A 339 -12.83 -13.81 3.84
N ALA A 340 -12.13 -14.08 2.74
CA ALA A 340 -12.70 -14.71 1.55
C ALA A 340 -13.20 -16.12 1.84
N LEU A 341 -12.39 -16.91 2.56
CA LEU A 341 -12.75 -18.27 2.99
C LEU A 341 -13.94 -18.27 3.96
N LEU A 342 -13.96 -17.36 4.95
CA LEU A 342 -15.05 -17.23 5.91
C LEU A 342 -16.34 -16.69 5.28
N SER A 343 -16.23 -15.70 4.40
CA SER A 343 -17.34 -15.14 3.60
C SER A 343 -18.03 -16.23 2.78
N GLY A 344 -17.25 -17.02 2.04
CA GLY A 344 -17.75 -18.15 1.25
C GLY A 344 -18.38 -19.25 2.10
N ALA A 345 -17.77 -19.59 3.24
CA ALA A 345 -18.28 -20.63 4.14
C ALA A 345 -19.59 -20.22 4.87
N LEU A 346 -19.74 -18.94 5.19
CA LEU A 346 -20.90 -18.39 5.91
C LEU A 346 -21.97 -17.81 4.98
N ASN A 347 -21.66 -17.60 3.70
CA ASN A 347 -22.46 -16.86 2.72
C ASN A 347 -22.84 -15.46 3.24
N VAL A 348 -21.82 -14.72 3.69
CA VAL A 348 -21.92 -13.36 4.28
C VAL A 348 -21.10 -12.37 3.42
N PRO A 349 -21.61 -11.17 3.11
CA PRO A 349 -20.87 -10.17 2.32
C PRO A 349 -19.46 -9.86 2.82
N MET A 350 -18.49 -9.83 1.91
CA MET A 350 -17.11 -9.45 2.21
C MET A 350 -16.81 -7.99 1.84
N LEU A 351 -16.16 -7.28 2.76
CA LEU A 351 -15.45 -6.04 2.49
C LEU A 351 -13.95 -6.26 2.62
N PHE A 352 -13.16 -5.46 1.89
CA PHE A 352 -11.70 -5.59 1.92
C PHE A 352 -10.98 -4.24 1.89
N THR A 353 -9.92 -4.13 2.67
CA THR A 353 -8.99 -2.98 2.63
C THR A 353 -7.57 -3.51 2.58
N GLY A 354 -6.89 -3.30 1.45
CA GLY A 354 -5.53 -3.83 1.25
C GLY A 354 -4.48 -3.17 2.14
N HIS A 355 -4.60 -1.86 2.42
CA HIS A 355 -3.63 -0.99 3.12
C HIS A 355 -2.23 -0.84 2.46
N SER A 356 -1.73 -1.90 1.83
CA SER A 356 -0.51 -1.97 1.02
C SER A 356 -0.68 -3.14 0.08
N LEU A 357 -0.26 -3.03 -1.18
CA LEU A 357 -0.47 -4.07 -2.19
C LEU A 357 0.84 -4.76 -2.60
N GLY A 358 0.79 -6.09 -2.73
CA GLY A 358 1.92 -6.94 -3.12
C GLY A 358 2.48 -6.67 -4.51
N ARG A 359 1.63 -6.37 -5.52
CA ARG A 359 2.09 -6.06 -6.89
C ARG A 359 2.87 -4.75 -6.97
N ASP A 360 2.36 -3.68 -6.33
CA ASP A 360 3.07 -2.40 -6.19
C ASP A 360 4.39 -2.56 -5.41
N LYS A 361 4.35 -3.30 -4.29
CA LYS A 361 5.55 -3.59 -3.49
C LYS A 361 6.60 -4.38 -4.28
N LEU A 362 6.19 -5.35 -5.11
CA LEU A 362 7.10 -6.12 -5.96
C LEU A 362 7.79 -5.23 -7.00
N ASP A 363 7.03 -4.40 -7.71
CA ASP A 363 7.56 -3.45 -8.69
C ASP A 363 8.57 -2.47 -8.06
N GLN A 364 8.24 -1.92 -6.88
CA GLN A 364 9.16 -1.06 -6.13
C GLN A 364 10.46 -1.77 -5.72
N LEU A 365 10.39 -3.04 -5.27
CA LEU A 365 11.58 -3.80 -4.87
C LEU A 365 12.46 -4.17 -6.07
N LEU A 366 11.86 -4.53 -7.20
CA LEU A 366 12.58 -4.79 -8.45
C LEU A 366 13.28 -3.52 -8.96
N LYS A 367 12.60 -2.36 -8.92
CA LYS A 367 13.18 -1.05 -9.28
C LYS A 367 14.38 -0.63 -8.41
N GLN A 368 14.48 -1.12 -7.17
CA GLN A 368 15.65 -0.88 -6.33
C GLN A 368 16.89 -1.69 -6.76
N GLY A 369 16.72 -2.75 -7.55
CA GLY A 369 17.81 -3.56 -8.12
C GLY A 369 18.71 -4.28 -7.10
N ARG A 370 18.34 -4.31 -5.82
CA ARG A 370 19.16 -4.91 -4.74
C ARG A 370 18.98 -6.42 -4.58
N LEU A 371 17.84 -6.95 -5.03
CA LEU A 371 17.43 -8.34 -4.89
C LEU A 371 16.79 -8.79 -6.20
N SER A 372 17.05 -10.03 -6.60
CA SER A 372 16.34 -10.69 -7.68
C SER A 372 14.88 -10.98 -7.30
N ARG A 373 14.04 -11.26 -8.31
CA ARG A 373 12.63 -11.64 -8.09
C ARG A 373 12.49 -12.90 -7.20
N GLU A 374 13.43 -13.83 -7.32
CA GLU A 374 13.44 -15.09 -6.56
C GLU A 374 13.80 -14.85 -5.09
N GLU A 375 14.82 -14.02 -4.82
CA GLU A 375 15.17 -13.59 -3.46
C GLU A 375 14.02 -12.80 -2.81
N ILE A 376 13.41 -11.85 -3.53
CA ILE A 376 12.23 -11.11 -3.05
C ILE A 376 11.09 -12.09 -2.70
N ASN A 377 10.84 -13.12 -3.52
CA ASN A 377 9.79 -14.09 -3.22
C ASN A 377 10.17 -15.02 -2.06
N SER A 378 11.42 -15.45 -1.96
CA SER A 378 11.89 -16.27 -0.84
C SER A 378 11.76 -15.53 0.49
N THR A 379 12.22 -14.28 0.52
CA THR A 379 12.25 -13.41 1.71
C THR A 379 10.91 -12.80 2.08
N TYR A 380 9.98 -12.58 1.14
CA TYR A 380 8.71 -11.88 1.41
C TYR A 380 7.43 -12.64 1.07
N LYS A 381 7.54 -13.89 0.61
CA LYS A 381 6.47 -14.71 -0.03
C LYS A 381 5.55 -13.88 -0.93
N ILE A 382 6.16 -12.97 -1.70
CA ILE A 382 5.42 -11.93 -2.40
C ILE A 382 4.40 -12.49 -3.39
N MET A 383 4.67 -13.66 -3.99
CA MET A 383 3.74 -14.32 -4.90
C MET A 383 2.51 -14.88 -4.15
N ARG A 384 2.69 -15.52 -2.99
CA ARG A 384 1.58 -16.04 -2.15
C ARG A 384 0.72 -14.90 -1.59
N ARG A 385 1.35 -13.76 -1.30
CA ARG A 385 0.65 -12.52 -0.93
C ARG A 385 -0.18 -11.96 -2.09
N ILE A 386 0.37 -11.89 -3.30
CA ILE A 386 -0.37 -11.41 -4.47
C ILE A 386 -1.55 -12.33 -4.77
N GLU A 387 -1.38 -13.65 -4.65
CA GLU A 387 -2.46 -14.65 -4.77
C GLU A 387 -3.58 -14.43 -3.73
N ALA A 388 -3.22 -14.21 -2.46
CA ALA A 388 -4.19 -13.85 -1.42
C ALA A 388 -4.95 -12.55 -1.73
N GLU A 389 -4.26 -11.54 -2.26
CA GLU A 389 -4.86 -10.25 -2.64
C GLU A 389 -5.78 -10.37 -3.87
N GLU A 390 -5.47 -11.23 -4.85
CA GLU A 390 -6.38 -11.52 -5.97
C GLU A 390 -7.62 -12.31 -5.50
N LEU A 391 -7.47 -13.31 -4.62
CA LEU A 391 -8.58 -14.06 -4.04
C LEU A 391 -9.52 -13.15 -3.23
N ALA A 392 -8.96 -12.29 -2.38
CA ALA A 392 -9.71 -11.32 -1.60
C ALA A 392 -10.41 -10.28 -2.48
N LEU A 393 -9.79 -9.87 -3.59
CA LEU A 393 -10.36 -8.96 -4.59
C LEU A 393 -11.57 -9.59 -5.31
N ASP A 394 -11.49 -10.86 -5.70
CA ASP A 394 -12.57 -11.59 -6.37
C ASP A 394 -13.77 -11.84 -5.43
N ALA A 395 -13.51 -12.22 -4.17
CA ALA A 395 -14.53 -12.50 -3.16
C ALA A 395 -15.22 -11.24 -2.57
N SER A 396 -14.67 -10.04 -2.79
CA SER A 396 -15.18 -8.81 -2.17
C SER A 396 -16.39 -8.21 -2.88
N GLU A 397 -17.41 -7.81 -2.11
CA GLU A 397 -18.46 -6.92 -2.63
C GLU A 397 -17.96 -5.48 -2.76
N ILE A 398 -17.19 -5.02 -1.77
CA ILE A 398 -16.67 -3.64 -1.69
C ILE A 398 -15.19 -3.66 -1.29
N VAL A 399 -14.36 -3.02 -2.11
CA VAL A 399 -12.96 -2.73 -1.74
C VAL A 399 -12.88 -1.26 -1.31
N ILE A 400 -12.52 -1.06 -0.04
CA ILE A 400 -12.33 0.26 0.58
C ILE A 400 -10.86 0.64 0.48
N THR A 401 -10.62 1.81 -0.10
CA THR A 401 -9.31 2.41 -0.37
C THR A 401 -9.20 3.76 0.31
N SER A 402 -7.99 4.14 0.75
CA SER A 402 -7.77 5.45 1.39
C SER A 402 -7.77 6.59 0.38
N THR A 403 -7.35 6.32 -0.87
CA THR A 403 -7.23 7.33 -1.92
C THR A 403 -7.63 6.79 -3.29
N ARG A 404 -8.00 7.71 -4.19
CA ARG A 404 -8.24 7.37 -5.60
C ARG A 404 -6.95 6.94 -6.35
N GLN A 405 -5.79 7.38 -5.89
CA GLN A 405 -4.49 6.97 -6.42
C GLN A 405 -4.26 5.47 -6.21
N GLU A 406 -4.67 4.93 -5.06
CA GLU A 406 -4.63 3.51 -4.75
C GLU A 406 -5.39 2.68 -5.78
N ILE A 407 -6.62 3.09 -6.13
CA ILE A 407 -7.45 2.42 -7.15
C ILE A 407 -6.79 2.48 -8.54
N GLU A 408 -6.43 3.68 -8.99
CA GLU A 408 -6.04 3.92 -10.39
C GLU A 408 -4.61 3.49 -10.72
N GLN A 409 -3.72 3.40 -9.71
CA GLN A 409 -2.30 3.07 -9.89
C GLN A 409 -1.88 1.75 -9.24
N GLN A 410 -2.48 1.33 -8.12
CA GLN A 410 -2.06 0.13 -7.39
C GLN A 410 -3.02 -1.06 -7.65
N TRP A 411 -4.32 -0.90 -7.40
CA TRP A 411 -5.31 -1.96 -7.67
C TRP A 411 -5.41 -2.31 -9.16
N ARG A 412 -5.24 -1.32 -10.05
CA ARG A 412 -5.14 -1.53 -11.51
C ARG A 412 -4.02 -2.48 -11.95
N LEU A 413 -3.06 -2.82 -11.07
CA LEU A 413 -2.02 -3.80 -11.37
C LEU A 413 -2.53 -5.25 -11.31
N TYR A 414 -3.64 -5.51 -10.60
CA TYR A 414 -4.22 -6.83 -10.35
C TYR A 414 -5.00 -7.32 -11.58
N ASP A 415 -5.05 -8.63 -11.78
CA ASP A 415 -5.70 -9.18 -12.97
C ASP A 415 -7.22 -9.34 -12.77
N GLY A 416 -7.68 -9.51 -11.53
CA GLY A 416 -9.10 -9.48 -11.14
C GLY A 416 -9.77 -8.10 -11.14
N PHE A 417 -9.10 -7.02 -11.57
CA PHE A 417 -9.69 -5.67 -11.55
C PHE A 417 -9.26 -4.75 -12.71
N ASP A 418 -10.25 -4.29 -13.49
CA ASP A 418 -10.07 -3.20 -14.46
C ASP A 418 -11.01 -1.99 -14.19
N PRO A 419 -10.48 -0.77 -14.00
CA PRO A 419 -11.27 0.43 -13.72
C PRO A 419 -12.27 0.85 -14.82
N VAL A 420 -12.19 0.33 -16.05
CA VAL A 420 -13.16 0.63 -17.13
C VAL A 420 -14.30 -0.38 -17.10
N LEU A 421 -13.99 -1.67 -16.99
CA LEU A 421 -14.95 -2.76 -16.87
C LEU A 421 -15.80 -2.60 -15.60
N GLU A 422 -15.21 -2.25 -14.46
CA GLU A 422 -15.93 -2.02 -13.20
C GLU A 422 -17.02 -0.96 -13.38
N ARG A 423 -16.69 0.17 -14.01
CA ARG A 423 -17.65 1.25 -14.28
C ARG A 423 -18.75 0.82 -15.24
N LYS A 424 -18.45 -0.02 -16.24
CA LYS A 424 -19.45 -0.60 -17.15
C LYS A 424 -20.41 -1.54 -16.41
N LEU A 425 -19.89 -2.46 -15.59
CA LEU A 425 -20.69 -3.38 -14.77
C LEU A 425 -21.58 -2.61 -13.79
N ARG A 426 -21.02 -1.65 -13.04
CA ARG A 426 -21.78 -0.75 -12.16
C ARG A 426 -22.84 0.09 -12.90
N ALA A 427 -22.68 0.37 -14.20
CA ALA A 427 -23.69 1.06 -15.00
C ALA A 427 -24.81 0.12 -15.49
N ARG A 428 -24.49 -1.14 -15.82
CA ARG A 428 -25.49 -2.17 -16.17
C ARG A 428 -26.33 -2.57 -14.95
N ILE A 429 -25.71 -2.84 -13.81
CA ILE A 429 -26.38 -3.15 -12.53
C ILE A 429 -27.38 -2.03 -12.16
N ARG A 430 -26.96 -0.76 -12.22
CA ARG A 430 -27.85 0.40 -11.95
C ARG A 430 -29.01 0.57 -12.94
N ARG A 431 -28.95 -0.05 -14.11
CA ARG A 431 -30.03 -0.07 -15.11
C ARG A 431 -30.83 -1.38 -15.09
N ASN A 432 -30.59 -2.24 -14.10
CA ASN A 432 -31.14 -3.59 -14.00
C ASN A 432 -30.88 -4.46 -15.25
N VAL A 433 -29.73 -4.27 -15.91
CA VAL A 433 -29.32 -5.02 -17.10
C VAL A 433 -28.38 -6.15 -16.70
N SER A 434 -28.61 -7.36 -17.21
CA SER A 434 -27.78 -8.54 -16.96
C SER A 434 -26.29 -8.26 -17.23
N CYS A 435 -25.43 -8.78 -16.36
CA CYS A 435 -23.98 -8.75 -16.49
C CYS A 435 -23.40 -10.11 -16.95
N TYR A 436 -24.25 -11.06 -17.37
CA TYR A 436 -23.85 -12.40 -17.83
C TYR A 436 -22.91 -13.13 -16.85
N GLY A 437 -23.23 -13.08 -15.54
CA GLY A 437 -22.41 -13.66 -14.48
C GLY A 437 -21.09 -12.94 -14.18
N ARG A 438 -20.72 -11.89 -14.93
CA ARG A 438 -19.49 -11.13 -14.67
C ARG A 438 -19.70 -10.21 -13.47
N PHE A 439 -18.83 -10.36 -12.48
CA PHE A 439 -18.79 -9.57 -11.25
C PHE A 439 -17.44 -8.85 -11.13
N MET A 440 -17.40 -7.77 -10.35
CA MET A 440 -16.16 -7.15 -9.89
C MET A 440 -16.47 -6.23 -8.69
N PRO A 441 -15.60 -6.18 -7.66
CA PRO A 441 -15.84 -5.40 -6.46
C PRO A 441 -16.12 -3.93 -6.75
N ARG A 442 -17.04 -3.34 -5.97
CA ARG A 442 -17.24 -1.90 -5.95
C ARG A 442 -16.04 -1.24 -5.27
N MET A 443 -15.27 -0.46 -6.02
CA MET A 443 -14.25 0.39 -5.42
C MET A 443 -14.89 1.60 -4.72
N ALA A 444 -14.52 1.80 -3.45
CA ALA A 444 -14.93 2.92 -2.60
C ALA A 444 -13.68 3.65 -2.06
N VAL A 445 -13.68 4.99 -2.12
CA VAL A 445 -12.66 5.82 -1.47
C VAL A 445 -13.25 6.32 -0.15
N ILE A 446 -12.72 5.84 0.95
CA ILE A 446 -13.09 6.26 2.32
C ILE A 446 -11.78 6.58 3.03
N PRO A 447 -11.35 7.87 3.04
CA PRO A 447 -10.12 8.26 3.72
C PRO A 447 -10.24 8.04 5.23
N PRO A 448 -9.20 7.54 5.91
CA PRO A 448 -9.15 7.50 7.37
C PRO A 448 -9.23 8.91 7.98
N GLY A 449 -9.83 8.99 9.16
CA GLY A 449 -9.72 10.14 10.07
C GLY A 449 -8.51 10.02 11.00
N MET A 450 -8.53 10.84 12.05
CA MET A 450 -7.60 10.79 13.18
C MET A 450 -8.39 11.09 14.45
N GLU A 451 -8.18 10.35 15.53
CA GLU A 451 -8.76 10.67 16.84
C GLU A 451 -8.14 11.97 17.39
N PHE A 452 -8.99 12.93 17.75
CA PHE A 452 -8.57 14.28 18.16
C PHE A 452 -8.38 14.45 19.67
N HIS A 453 -8.86 13.52 20.51
CA HIS A 453 -8.80 13.61 21.98
C HIS A 453 -7.39 13.80 22.54
N HIS A 454 -6.40 13.19 21.89
CA HIS A 454 -4.99 13.31 22.25
C HIS A 454 -4.26 14.47 21.56
N ILE A 455 -4.99 15.28 20.77
CA ILE A 455 -4.49 16.44 20.03
C ILE A 455 -5.13 17.68 20.65
N VAL A 456 -4.53 18.18 21.73
CA VAL A 456 -4.88 19.51 22.25
C VAL A 456 -4.50 20.54 21.18
N PRO A 457 -5.45 21.30 20.60
CA PRO A 457 -5.10 22.40 19.71
C PRO A 457 -4.33 23.42 20.52
N HIS A 458 -3.11 23.74 20.08
CA HIS A 458 -2.43 24.92 20.56
C HIS A 458 -2.86 26.05 19.63
N ASP A 459 -3.90 26.78 20.03
CA ASP A 459 -4.32 28.00 19.36
C ASP A 459 -3.22 29.05 19.53
N GLY A 460 -2.23 28.99 18.65
CA GLY A 460 -1.23 30.03 18.51
C GLY A 460 -1.83 31.18 17.75
N ASP A 461 -1.93 32.34 18.40
CA ASP A 461 -2.45 33.58 17.80
C ASP A 461 -1.67 33.96 16.54
N ILE A 462 -2.23 33.59 15.39
CA ILE A 462 -1.87 34.16 14.09
C ILE A 462 -2.85 35.31 13.87
N GLU A 463 -2.34 36.54 13.98
CA GLU A 463 -3.07 37.84 13.92
C GLU A 463 -3.56 38.40 15.28
N GLY A 464 -2.62 38.76 16.15
CA GLY A 464 -2.87 39.65 17.30
C GLY A 464 -1.59 40.16 17.96
N GLU A 465 -1.30 41.47 17.86
CA GLU A 465 -0.29 42.11 18.71
C GLU A 465 -0.85 42.23 20.14
N ALA A 466 -0.58 41.23 20.98
CA ALA A 466 -0.92 41.29 22.40
C ALA A 466 0.21 41.99 23.18
N GLU A 467 -0.02 43.26 23.53
CA GLU A 467 0.76 43.93 24.57
C GLU A 467 0.67 43.18 25.90
N GLY A 468 1.73 43.22 26.69
CA GLY A 468 2.03 42.18 27.68
C GLY A 468 0.98 41.99 28.79
N ASN A 469 0.72 40.72 29.10
CA ASN A 469 0.31 40.30 30.43
C ASN A 469 0.95 38.94 30.76
N ASP A 470 1.75 38.90 31.82
CA ASP A 470 2.80 37.88 32.07
C ASP A 470 2.26 36.63 32.82
N ASP A 471 0.97 36.29 32.60
CA ASP A 471 0.20 35.40 33.47
C ASP A 471 -0.72 34.39 32.72
N HIS A 472 -0.31 33.96 31.52
CA HIS A 472 -0.88 32.76 30.91
C HIS A 472 -0.20 31.50 31.45
N PRO A 473 -0.96 30.52 32.00
CA PRO A 473 -0.36 29.30 32.50
C PRO A 473 0.22 28.49 31.34
N THR A 474 1.55 28.46 31.23
CA THR A 474 2.27 27.62 30.27
C THR A 474 1.76 26.18 30.39
N SER A 475 1.12 25.68 29.34
CA SER A 475 0.71 24.28 29.24
C SER A 475 1.90 23.39 29.62
N PRO A 476 1.74 22.45 30.59
CA PRO A 476 2.88 21.74 31.16
C PRO A 476 3.67 21.01 30.07
N GLU A 477 5.00 21.12 30.13
CA GLU A 477 5.88 20.50 29.13
C GLU A 477 5.60 18.97 29.07
N PRO A 478 5.46 18.38 27.86
CA PRO A 478 5.15 16.96 27.73
C PRO A 478 6.17 16.07 28.47
N PRO A 479 5.79 14.92 29.05
CA PRO A 479 6.73 14.08 29.80
C PRO A 479 7.97 13.62 29.02
N ILE A 480 7.88 13.53 27.69
CA ILE A 480 9.01 13.20 26.79
C ILE A 480 9.98 14.37 26.56
N TRP A 481 9.62 15.59 26.95
CA TRP A 481 10.37 16.81 26.66
C TRP A 481 11.79 16.80 27.25
N PRO A 482 12.04 16.45 28.53
CA PRO A 482 13.40 16.37 29.07
C PRO A 482 14.25 15.31 28.36
N GLU A 483 13.62 14.24 27.86
CA GLU A 483 14.28 13.15 27.14
C GLU A 483 14.72 13.54 25.72
N ILE A 484 14.05 14.49 25.10
CA ILE A 484 14.40 15.04 23.78
C ILE A 484 15.38 16.21 23.95
N MET A 485 15.08 17.15 24.84
CA MET A 485 15.82 18.42 24.94
C MET A 485 17.28 18.25 25.40
N ARG A 486 17.63 17.16 26.10
CA ARG A 486 19.03 16.80 26.41
C ARG A 486 19.95 16.66 25.19
N PHE A 487 19.41 16.48 23.99
CA PHE A 487 20.19 16.37 22.75
C PHE A 487 20.46 17.71 22.05
N PHE A 488 19.81 18.82 22.46
CA PHE A 488 19.93 20.11 21.79
C PHE A 488 20.73 21.14 22.59
N THR A 489 21.68 21.81 21.93
CA THR A 489 22.45 22.91 22.52
C THR A 489 21.59 24.15 22.80
N ASN A 490 20.52 24.35 22.02
CA ASN A 490 19.50 25.35 22.31
C ASN A 490 18.10 24.72 22.11
N PRO A 491 17.47 24.21 23.19
CA PRO A 491 16.10 23.70 23.19
C PRO A 491 15.04 24.68 22.68
N ARG A 492 15.27 26.00 22.77
CA ARG A 492 14.29 27.04 22.42
C ARG A 492 14.15 27.32 20.92
N LYS A 493 14.91 26.64 20.05
CA LYS A 493 14.72 26.81 18.60
C LYS A 493 13.43 26.11 18.15
N PRO A 494 12.72 26.64 17.12
CA PRO A 494 11.66 25.92 16.43
C PRO A 494 12.10 24.51 16.04
N MET A 495 11.18 23.55 16.14
CA MET A 495 11.44 22.15 15.84
C MET A 495 10.81 21.74 14.50
N ILE A 496 11.60 21.03 13.70
CA ILE A 496 11.13 20.25 12.56
C ILE A 496 10.95 18.83 13.07
N LEU A 497 9.72 18.43 13.36
CA LEU A 497 9.38 17.09 13.87
C LEU A 497 9.11 16.11 12.71
N ALA A 498 9.78 14.96 12.70
CA ALA A 498 9.67 13.94 11.66
C ALA A 498 9.43 12.53 12.24
N LEU A 499 8.27 12.32 12.86
CA LEU A 499 7.92 11.04 13.48
C LEU A 499 7.50 9.98 12.44
N ALA A 500 8.28 8.91 12.31
CA ALA A 500 7.93 7.73 11.53
C ALA A 500 8.65 6.48 12.06
N ARG A 501 8.13 5.29 11.73
CA ARG A 501 8.87 4.02 11.91
C ARG A 501 10.17 4.02 11.10
N ALA A 502 11.19 3.34 11.61
CA ALA A 502 12.52 3.20 11.00
C ALA A 502 12.55 2.28 9.75
N ASP A 503 11.72 2.58 8.75
CA ASP A 503 11.67 1.91 7.45
C ASP A 503 12.40 2.77 6.40
N PRO A 504 13.37 2.23 5.63
CA PRO A 504 14.05 2.97 4.56
C PRO A 504 13.14 3.61 3.51
N LYS A 505 11.90 3.13 3.31
CA LYS A 505 10.88 3.82 2.48
C LYS A 505 10.47 5.19 3.04
N LYS A 506 10.58 5.41 4.35
CA LYS A 506 10.31 6.70 5.00
C LYS A 506 11.45 7.71 4.82
N ASN A 507 12.61 7.27 4.32
CA ASN A 507 13.70 8.13 3.86
C ASN A 507 14.30 9.09 4.93
N ILE A 508 14.12 8.78 6.22
CA ILE A 508 14.59 9.59 7.36
C ILE A 508 16.11 9.84 7.31
N THR A 509 16.90 8.89 6.82
CA THR A 509 18.35 9.05 6.64
C THR A 509 18.71 10.18 5.65
N THR A 510 17.90 10.39 4.60
CA THR A 510 18.08 11.50 3.66
C THR A 510 17.63 12.83 4.27
N LEU A 511 16.58 12.82 5.09
CA LEU A 511 16.14 14.01 5.85
C LEU A 511 17.25 14.49 6.81
N VAL A 512 17.79 13.58 7.62
CA VAL A 512 18.92 13.85 8.54
C VAL A 512 20.13 14.39 7.76
N LYS A 513 20.46 13.79 6.61
CA LYS A 513 21.55 14.26 5.76
C LYS A 513 21.28 15.67 5.21
N ALA A 514 20.10 15.93 4.66
CA ALA A 514 19.74 17.22 4.08
C ALA A 514 19.75 18.34 5.12
N PHE A 515 19.23 18.08 6.33
CA PHE A 515 19.30 18.99 7.46
C PHE A 515 20.76 19.21 7.92
N GLY A 516 21.56 18.14 8.03
CA GLY A 516 22.99 18.21 8.36
C GLY A 516 23.82 19.04 7.38
N GLU A 517 23.55 18.91 6.07
CA GLU A 517 24.24 19.68 5.02
C GLU A 517 23.77 21.14 4.94
N CYS A 518 22.53 21.46 5.36
CA CYS A 518 21.98 22.81 5.31
C CYS A 518 22.35 23.65 6.56
N ARG A 519 23.44 24.41 6.50
CA ARG A 519 23.88 25.29 7.60
C ARG A 519 22.80 26.31 8.05
N PRO A 520 22.13 27.08 7.16
CA PRO A 520 21.13 28.05 7.59
C PRO A 520 19.95 27.41 8.35
N LEU A 521 19.53 26.22 7.92
CA LEU A 521 18.41 25.50 8.56
C LEU A 521 18.76 25.04 9.99
N ARG A 522 20.02 24.61 10.22
CA ARG A 522 20.53 24.28 11.56
C ARG A 522 20.75 25.50 12.46
N GLU A 523 21.00 26.66 11.87
CA GLU A 523 21.06 27.92 12.62
C GLU A 523 19.66 28.35 13.07
N LEU A 524 18.61 28.11 12.27
CA LEU A 524 17.24 28.49 12.57
C LEU A 524 16.43 27.48 13.40
N ALA A 525 16.61 26.17 13.21
CA ALA A 525 15.75 25.13 13.79
C ALA A 525 16.52 23.94 14.37
N ASN A 526 15.83 23.13 15.19
CA ASN A 526 16.22 21.79 15.62
C ASN A 526 15.48 20.75 14.76
N LEU A 527 16.10 19.60 14.46
CA LEU A 527 15.42 18.44 13.85
C LEU A 527 15.16 17.40 14.95
N VAL A 528 13.91 16.94 15.03
CA VAL A 528 13.42 15.93 16.00
C VAL A 528 12.92 14.69 15.24
#